data_AF-A0A370L5P3-F1
#
_entry.id   AF-A0A370L5P3-F1
#
_cell.length_a   1.000
_cell.length_b   1.000
_cell.length_c   1.000
_cell.angle_alpha   90.00
_cell.angle_beta   90.00
_cell.angle_gamma   90.00
#
_symmetry.space_group_name_H-M   'P 1'
#
loop_
_entity.id
_entity.type
_entity.pdbx_description
1 polymer ?
#
loop_
_entity_poly.entity_id
_entity_poly.type
_entity_poly.pdbx_seq_one_letter_code
_entity_poly.pdbx_strand_id
1 'polypeptide(L)'
;MSTLDVFAWIVLAVLLLSTVFVVVFMAMLPGMIARRRNHPWAEAVAVGGWVTLFLGFVLWPVVLVWAYVDTPPPVRPHPADAEAAR
;
A
#
# COMPACT_ATOMS: atom_id res chain seq x y z
N MET A 1 -22.56 33.07 -15.99
CA MET A 1 -22.07 31.71 -16.30
C MET A 1 -23.06 31.08 -17.25
N SER A 2 -22.62 30.68 -18.43
CA SER A 2 -23.48 29.98 -19.40
C SER A 2 -23.84 28.59 -18.87
N THR A 3 -24.93 27.99 -19.38
CA THR A 3 -25.31 26.60 -19.02
C THR A 3 -24.19 25.60 -19.32
N LEU A 4 -23.40 25.86 -20.37
CA LEU A 4 -22.24 25.05 -20.73
C LEU A 4 -21.11 25.20 -19.71
N ASP A 5 -20.90 26.39 -19.13
CA ASP A 5 -19.89 26.57 -18.07
C ASP A 5 -20.24 25.76 -16.83
N VAL A 6 -21.51 25.79 -16.41
CA VAL A 6 -21.98 25.00 -15.25
C VAL A 6 -21.81 23.50 -15.52
N PHE A 7 -22.16 23.04 -16.72
CA PHE A 7 -21.95 21.65 -17.13
C PHE A 7 -20.47 21.26 -17.11
N ALA A 8 -19.60 22.09 -17.68
CA ALA A 8 -18.16 21.86 -17.70
C ALA A 8 -17.57 21.75 -16.28
N TRP A 9 -18.00 22.60 -15.35
CA TRP A 9 -17.58 22.54 -13.94
C TRP A 9 -17.98 21.23 -13.27
N ILE A 10 -19.19 20.73 -13.53
CA ILE A 10 -19.64 19.43 -13.00
C ILE A 10 -18.76 18.30 -13.53
N VAL A 11 -18.54 18.26 -14.85
CA VAL A 11 -17.70 17.24 -15.47
C VAL A 11 -16.26 17.31 -14.94
N LEU A 12 -15.70 18.50 -14.83
CA LEU A 12 -14.36 18.72 -14.29
C LEU A 12 -14.26 18.24 -12.84
N ALA A 13 -15.26 18.54 -12.00
CA ALA A 13 -15.30 18.08 -10.62
C ALA A 13 -15.36 16.55 -10.52
N VAL A 14 -16.19 15.90 -11.34
CA VAL A 14 -16.29 14.43 -11.39
C VAL A 14 -14.98 13.82 -11.88
N LEU A 15 -14.35 14.39 -12.90
CA LEU A 15 -13.07 13.93 -13.44
C LEU A 15 -11.96 14.06 -12.38
N LEU A 16 -11.92 15.18 -11.65
CA LEU A 16 -10.97 15.41 -10.58
C LEU A 16 -11.18 14.41 -9.44
N LEU A 17 -12.41 14.26 -8.96
CA LEU A 17 -12.76 13.32 -7.89
C LEU A 17 -12.44 11.88 -8.27
N SER A 18 -12.78 11.45 -9.48
CA SER A 18 -12.50 10.10 -9.95
C SER A 18 -10.99 9.84 -10.09
N THR A 19 -10.23 10.83 -10.57
CA THR A 19 -8.77 10.75 -10.65
C THR A 19 -8.14 10.60 -9.26
N VAL A 20 -8.53 11.44 -8.30
CA VAL A 20 -8.04 11.36 -6.91
C VAL A 20 -8.41 10.01 -6.28
N PHE A 21 -9.63 9.54 -6.50
CA PHE A 21 -10.08 8.24 -6.00
C PHE A 21 -9.20 7.09 -6.51
N VAL A 22 -8.90 7.05 -7.81
CA VAL A 22 -8.04 6.01 -8.41
C VAL A 22 -6.62 6.06 -7.82
N VAL A 23 -6.05 7.26 -7.66
CA VAL A 23 -4.70 7.45 -7.08
C VAL A 23 -4.66 6.95 -5.64
N VAL A 24 -5.62 7.35 -4.80
CA VAL A 24 -5.69 6.90 -3.39
C VAL A 24 -5.87 5.39 -3.31
N PHE A 25 -6.74 4.82 -4.15
CA PHE A 25 -6.96 3.38 -4.21
C PHE A 25 -5.68 2.62 -4.57
N MET A 26 -4.93 3.12 -5.56
CA MET A 26 -3.63 2.56 -5.95
C MET A 26 -2.61 2.64 -4.79
N ALA A 27 -2.54 3.75 -4.07
CA ALA A 27 -1.62 3.92 -2.95
C ALA A 27 -1.89 2.93 -1.79
N MET A 28 -3.17 2.64 -1.52
CA MET A 28 -3.57 1.80 -0.39
C MET A 28 -3.44 0.29 -0.64
N LEU A 29 -3.48 -0.14 -1.91
CA LEU A 29 -3.41 -1.54 -2.33
C LEU A 29 -2.25 -2.35 -1.68
N PRO A 30 -0.97 -1.94 -1.81
CA PRO A 30 0.15 -2.73 -1.28
C PRO A 30 0.10 -2.88 0.24
N GLY A 31 -0.26 -1.83 0.98
CA GLY A 31 -0.39 -1.90 2.44
C GLY A 31 -1.56 -2.78 2.90
N MET A 32 -2.66 -2.80 2.13
CA MET A 32 -3.81 -3.66 2.43
C MET A 32 -3.47 -5.14 2.20
N ILE A 33 -2.72 -5.45 1.14
CA ILE A 33 -2.24 -6.81 0.84
C ILE A 33 -1.28 -7.28 1.92
N ALA A 34 -0.33 -6.46 2.32
CA ALA A 34 0.62 -6.77 3.39
C ALA A 34 -0.09 -7.06 4.73
N ARG A 35 -1.12 -6.27 5.08
CA ARG A 35 -1.95 -6.53 6.28
C ARG A 35 -2.70 -7.86 6.19
N ARG A 36 -3.32 -8.16 5.05
CA ARG A 36 -4.06 -9.43 4.86
C ARG A 36 -3.17 -10.66 4.92
N ARG A 37 -1.88 -10.53 4.57
CA ARG A 37 -0.91 -11.64 4.59
C ARG A 37 -0.09 -11.73 5.88
N ASN A 38 -0.41 -10.95 6.92
CA ASN A 38 0.37 -10.88 8.17
C ASN A 38 1.85 -10.55 7.93
N HIS A 39 2.14 -9.62 7.02
CA HIS A 39 3.50 -9.18 6.76
C HIS A 39 4.05 -8.42 7.99
N PRO A 40 5.28 -8.70 8.46
CA PRO A 40 5.85 -8.08 9.67
C PRO A 40 6.01 -6.57 9.55
N TRP A 41 6.19 -6.06 8.32
CA TRP A 41 6.41 -4.65 8.03
C TRP A 41 5.25 -4.01 7.27
N ALA A 42 4.00 -4.37 7.60
CA ALA A 42 2.82 -3.91 6.86
C ALA A 42 2.65 -2.38 6.82
N GLU A 43 3.07 -1.66 7.87
CA GLU A 43 3.08 -0.18 7.86
C GLU A 43 4.11 0.39 6.89
N ALA A 44 5.32 -0.18 6.83
CA ALA A 44 6.35 0.27 5.90
C ALA A 44 5.91 0.06 4.45
N VAL A 45 5.25 -1.06 4.13
CA VAL A 45 4.65 -1.31 2.81
C VAL A 45 3.56 -0.29 2.51
N ALA A 46 2.73 0.06 3.49
CA ALA A 46 1.68 1.06 3.31
C ALA A 46 2.27 2.45 3.01
N VAL A 47 3.25 2.92 3.79
CA VAL A 47 3.94 4.18 3.56
C VAL A 47 4.67 4.15 2.22
N GLY A 48 5.33 3.05 1.89
CA GLY A 48 5.99 2.84 0.61
C GLY A 48 5.02 2.98 -0.57
N GLY A 49 3.79 2.45 -0.46
CA GLY A 49 2.75 2.59 -1.47
C GLY A 49 2.37 4.05 -1.75
N TRP A 50 2.27 4.87 -0.70
CA TRP A 50 2.01 6.32 -0.83
C TRP A 50 3.22 7.06 -1.40
N VAL A 51 4.41 6.86 -0.83
CA VAL A 51 5.62 7.58 -1.23
C VAL A 51 6.00 7.29 -2.68
N THR A 52 5.98 6.02 -3.09
CA THR A 52 6.37 5.63 -4.45
C THR A 52 5.37 6.05 -5.52
N LEU A 53 4.09 6.18 -5.17
CA LEU A 53 3.08 6.71 -6.08
C LEU A 53 3.31 8.20 -6.37
N PHE A 54 3.70 8.98 -5.35
CA PHE A 54 4.01 10.41 -5.52
C PHE A 54 5.40 10.67 -6.11
N LEU A 55 6.40 9.85 -5.80
CA LEU A 55 7.81 10.11 -6.15
C LEU A 55 8.23 9.57 -7.52
N GLY A 56 7.39 8.78 -8.19
CA GLY A 56 7.74 8.35 -9.55
C GLY A 56 6.89 7.27 -10.20
N PHE A 57 5.90 6.70 -9.51
CA PHE A 57 5.01 5.61 -9.97
C PHE A 57 5.74 4.29 -10.32
N VAL A 58 6.90 4.35 -10.96
CA VAL A 58 7.80 3.25 -11.31
C VAL A 58 8.19 2.38 -10.11
N LEU A 59 8.34 2.97 -8.92
CA LEU A 59 8.71 2.24 -7.71
C LEU A 59 7.49 1.60 -7.01
N TRP A 60 6.26 1.95 -7.40
CA TRP A 60 5.04 1.39 -6.83
C TRP A 60 4.93 -0.14 -7.01
N PRO A 61 5.15 -0.72 -8.21
CA PRO A 61 5.12 -2.18 -8.37
C PRO A 61 6.22 -2.88 -7.54
N VAL A 62 7.33 -2.23 -7.25
CA VAL A 62 8.39 -2.79 -6.39
C VAL A 62 7.87 -2.96 -4.95
N VAL A 63 7.18 -1.94 -4.41
CA VAL A 63 6.55 -2.02 -3.08
C VAL A 63 5.41 -3.05 -3.06
N LEU A 64 4.66 -3.14 -4.17
CA LEU A 64 3.64 -4.18 -4.32
C LEU A 64 4.25 -5.57 -4.27
N VAL A 65 5.32 -5.84 -5.03
CA VAL A 65 6.06 -7.11 -4.99
C VAL A 65 6.57 -7.37 -3.58
N TRP A 66 7.07 -6.36 -2.88
CA TRP A 66 7.52 -6.51 -1.50
C TRP A 66 6.38 -6.90 -0.55
N ALA A 67 5.14 -6.46 -0.79
CA ALA A 67 3.96 -6.94 -0.06
C ALA A 67 3.69 -8.45 -0.24
N TYR A 68 4.21 -9.05 -1.31
CA TYR A 68 4.10 -10.48 -1.60
C TYR A 68 5.28 -11.31 -1.11
N VAL A 69 6.39 -10.69 -0.68
CA VAL A 69 7.54 -11.42 -0.17
C VAL A 69 7.20 -12.03 1.19
N ASP A 70 7.31 -13.35 1.31
CA ASP A 70 7.08 -14.04 2.58
C ASP A 70 8.28 -13.82 3.51
N THR A 71 8.03 -13.44 4.76
CA THR A 71 9.09 -13.36 5.77
C THR A 71 9.22 -14.72 6.48
N PRO A 72 10.45 -15.24 6.71
CA PRO A 72 10.64 -16.51 7.38
C PRO A 72 9.93 -16.56 8.73
N PRO A 73 9.32 -17.71 9.10
CA PRO A 73 8.71 -17.87 10.41
C PRO A 73 9.69 -17.53 11.53
N PRO A 74 9.24 -16.96 12.65
CA PRO A 74 10.08 -16.76 13.82
C PRO A 74 10.75 -18.08 14.19
N VAL A 75 12.07 -18.05 14.39
CA VAL A 75 12.82 -19.20 14.89
C VAL A 75 12.28 -19.52 16.27
N ARG A 76 11.56 -20.65 16.39
CA ARG A 76 11.10 -21.14 17.70
C ARG A 76 12.31 -21.72 18.43
N PRO A 77 12.61 -21.27 19.68
CA PRO A 77 13.68 -21.86 20.48
C PRO A 77 13.50 -23.37 20.58
N HIS A 78 14.58 -24.14 20.43
CA HIS A 78 14.51 -25.57 20.60
C HIS A 78 14.39 -25.86 22.11
N PRO A 79 13.52 -26.78 22.57
CA PRO A 79 13.36 -27.08 23.99
C PRO A 79 14.67 -27.40 24.73
N ALA A 80 15.66 -27.95 24.01
CA ALA A 80 17.00 -28.20 24.53
C ALA A 80 17.76 -26.91 24.93
N ASP A 81 17.49 -25.78 24.26
CA ASP A 81 18.10 -24.48 24.58
C ASP A 81 17.61 -23.96 25.94
N ALA A 82 16.36 -24.28 26.30
CA ALA A 82 15.77 -23.92 27.58
C ALA A 82 16.23 -24.82 28.74
N GLU A 83 16.59 -26.06 28.44
CA GLU A 83 17.12 -27.03 29.42
C GLU A 83 18.61 -26.79 29.69
N ALA A 84 19.40 -26.38 28.69
CA ALA A 84 20.80 -26.02 28.85
C ALA A 84 21.03 -24.70 29.62
N ALA A 85 20.00 -23.86 29.76
CA ALA A 85 20.06 -22.58 30.47
C ALA A 85 19.63 -22.66 31.96
N ARG A 86 19.25 -23.85 32.45
CA ARG A 86 18.93 -24.13 33.86
C ARG A 86 20.12 -24.72 34.60
#